data_AF-A0A9E2DV24-F1
#
_entry.id   AF-A0A9E2DV24-F1
#
_cell.length_a   1.000
_cell.length_b   1.000
_cell.length_c   1.000
_cell.angle_alpha   90.00
_cell.angle_beta   90.00
_cell.angle_gamma   90.00
#
_symmetry.space_group_name_H-M   'P 1'
#
loop_
_entity.id
_entity.type
_entity.pdbx_description
1 polymer ?
#
loop_
_entity_poly.entity_id
_entity_poly.type
_entity_poly.pdbx_seq_one_letter_code
_entity_poly.pdbx_strand_id
1 'polypeptide(L)'
;MIRFTTCSSNPYSTELVNAHLLTRDNQVIHGSVAIDGNGVVTATAQGHSNFALSLLYDAGEAGRLMLQTSILPEREEPYVLSLELARHRIKLFLDQCENWSLFGLSDENPAVQTWEESRLIFTKALVCTDEAKQAELARKALELSIIASERLTMAHAQILLHRRYAHKPASSSTIGVAIGSSRFDEPLRKLINANADIVTIQMKWTDIEPEEGKFSWGAIDRWVKWARDNKKNIIAGPLIDFAAVDGIPPWVKEKEHDYSLFRDACYDHLERVIQRYGVAVSFWNVVSGINLNRHVRLSLA
;
A
#
# COMPACT_ATOMS: atom_id res chain seq x y z
N MET A 1 -21.90 7.74 -15.85
CA MET A 1 -20.51 8.25 -15.94
C MET A 1 -20.30 9.37 -14.94
N ILE A 2 -19.17 9.37 -14.23
CA ILE A 2 -18.80 10.45 -13.30
C ILE A 2 -17.54 11.14 -13.84
N ARG A 3 -17.52 12.48 -13.80
CA ARG A 3 -16.42 13.30 -14.29
C ARG A 3 -15.82 14.13 -13.16
N PHE A 4 -14.51 14.35 -13.19
CA PHE A 4 -13.80 15.10 -12.18
C PHE A 4 -12.87 16.14 -12.81
N THR A 5 -13.00 17.40 -12.38
CA THR A 5 -12.01 18.43 -12.65
C THR A 5 -10.83 18.27 -11.72
N THR A 6 -9.63 18.57 -12.23
CA THR A 6 -8.37 18.46 -11.52
C THR A 6 -7.68 19.84 -11.52
N CYS A 7 -6.95 20.14 -10.46
CA CYS A 7 -6.23 21.42 -10.31
C CYS A 7 -4.73 21.16 -10.20
N SER A 8 -3.92 21.81 -11.06
CA SER A 8 -2.45 22.02 -11.01
C SER A 8 -1.51 20.85 -10.69
N SER A 9 -2.05 19.69 -10.33
CA SER A 9 -1.43 18.47 -9.81
C SER A 9 -2.27 17.30 -10.32
N ASN A 10 -2.45 17.28 -11.64
CA ASN A 10 -3.28 16.29 -12.29
C ASN A 10 -2.64 14.91 -12.12
N PRO A 11 -3.42 13.86 -11.79
CA PRO A 11 -2.92 12.51 -11.95
C PRO A 11 -2.49 12.34 -13.42
N TYR A 12 -1.27 11.88 -13.66
CA TYR A 12 -0.82 11.63 -15.02
C TYR A 12 -1.57 10.42 -15.60
N SER A 13 -1.70 10.33 -16.92
CA SER A 13 -2.31 9.16 -17.56
C SER A 13 -1.63 7.84 -17.17
N THR A 14 -0.33 7.88 -16.93
CA THR A 14 0.48 6.75 -16.43
C THR A 14 0.17 6.38 -14.97
N GLU A 15 -0.43 7.28 -14.19
CA GLU A 15 -0.77 7.07 -12.78
C GLU A 15 -2.18 6.49 -12.58
N LEU A 16 -3.02 6.52 -13.61
CA LEU A 16 -4.33 5.88 -13.60
C LEU A 16 -4.28 4.36 -13.73
N VAL A 17 -3.09 3.76 -13.91
CA VAL A 17 -2.92 2.31 -14.06
C VAL A 17 -3.52 1.50 -12.90
N ASN A 18 -3.53 2.08 -11.69
CA ASN A 18 -4.09 1.46 -10.49
C ASN A 18 -5.40 2.11 -10.03
N ALA A 19 -5.96 3.02 -10.84
CA ALA A 19 -7.24 3.64 -10.52
C ALA A 19 -8.36 2.62 -10.66
N HIS A 20 -9.26 2.58 -9.70
CA HIS A 20 -10.35 1.61 -9.64
C HIS A 20 -11.58 2.21 -8.99
N LEU A 21 -12.72 1.56 -9.23
CA LEU A 21 -14.02 2.01 -8.75
C LEU A 21 -14.46 1.15 -7.57
N LEU A 22 -15.11 1.77 -6.60
CA LEU A 22 -15.50 1.13 -5.34
C LEU A 22 -16.99 1.33 -5.04
N THR A 23 -17.63 0.28 -4.50
CA THR A 23 -18.96 0.38 -3.90
C THR A 23 -18.89 0.94 -2.47
N ARG A 24 -20.06 1.15 -1.85
CA ARG A 24 -20.18 1.59 -0.46
C ARG A 24 -19.47 0.68 0.53
N ASP A 25 -19.37 -0.62 0.23
CA ASP A 25 -18.74 -1.64 1.07
C ASP A 25 -17.26 -1.85 0.72
N ASN A 26 -16.65 -0.90 -0.01
CA ASN A 26 -15.26 -0.95 -0.50
C ASN A 26 -14.96 -2.16 -1.39
N GLN A 27 -15.97 -2.70 -2.09
CA GLN A 27 -15.73 -3.74 -3.10
C GLN A 27 -15.35 -3.08 -4.43
N VAL A 28 -14.31 -3.63 -5.06
CA VAL A 28 -13.88 -3.19 -6.40
C VAL A 28 -14.92 -3.63 -7.42
N ILE A 29 -15.32 -2.70 -8.30
CA ILE A 29 -16.25 -2.96 -9.40
C ILE A 29 -15.60 -2.76 -10.76
N HIS A 30 -16.13 -3.46 -11.76
CA HIS A 30 -15.69 -3.32 -13.13
C HIS A 30 -16.05 -1.96 -13.71
N GLY A 31 -15.08 -1.35 -14.38
CA GLY A 31 -15.23 -0.06 -15.00
C GLY A 31 -13.95 0.41 -15.68
N SER A 32 -14.02 1.61 -16.23
CA SER A 32 -12.88 2.29 -16.85
C SER A 32 -12.66 3.65 -16.20
N VAL A 33 -11.39 4.01 -16.07
CA VAL A 33 -10.93 5.34 -15.63
C VAL A 33 -10.00 5.88 -16.69
N ALA A 34 -10.27 7.08 -17.18
CA ALA A 34 -9.47 7.76 -18.18
C ALA A 34 -9.27 9.23 -17.81
N ILE A 35 -8.21 9.85 -18.32
CA ILE A 35 -8.00 11.29 -18.25
C ILE A 35 -7.94 11.83 -19.68
N ASP A 36 -8.69 12.90 -19.95
CA ASP A 36 -8.68 13.55 -21.26
C ASP A 36 -7.54 14.58 -21.41
N GLY A 37 -7.38 15.14 -22.61
CA GLY A 37 -6.35 16.15 -22.89
C GLY A 37 -6.50 17.46 -22.12
N ASN A 38 -7.66 17.71 -21.51
CA ASN A 38 -7.94 18.87 -20.67
C ASN A 38 -7.72 18.55 -19.17
N GLY A 39 -7.31 17.33 -18.83
CA GLY A 39 -7.08 16.90 -17.46
C GLY A 39 -8.33 16.45 -16.70
N VAL A 40 -9.48 16.30 -17.37
CA VAL A 40 -10.71 15.82 -16.73
C VAL A 40 -10.64 14.30 -16.60
N VAL A 41 -10.77 13.81 -15.37
CA VAL A 41 -10.81 12.37 -15.09
C VAL A 41 -12.24 11.88 -15.26
N THR A 42 -12.43 10.88 -16.10
CA THR A 42 -13.73 10.25 -16.37
C THR A 42 -13.72 8.83 -15.85
N ALA A 43 -14.72 8.49 -15.04
CA ALA A 43 -14.93 7.18 -14.46
C ALA A 43 -16.29 6.61 -14.92
N THR A 44 -16.26 5.40 -15.47
CA THR A 44 -17.47 4.69 -15.93
C THR A 44 -17.51 3.30 -15.32
N ALA A 45 -18.54 3.02 -14.51
CA ALA A 45 -18.79 1.70 -13.96
C ALA A 45 -19.78 0.92 -14.84
N GLN A 46 -19.63 -0.41 -14.87
CA GLN A 46 -20.61 -1.31 -15.47
C GLN A 46 -21.69 -1.67 -14.44
N GLY A 47 -22.95 -1.37 -14.73
CA GLY A 47 -24.09 -1.76 -13.86
C GLY A 47 -24.24 -0.97 -12.56
N HIS A 48 -23.43 0.08 -12.33
CA HIS A 48 -23.52 0.95 -11.15
C HIS A 48 -23.60 2.42 -11.54
N SER A 49 -24.55 3.16 -10.95
CA SER A 49 -24.71 4.61 -11.10
C SER A 49 -24.09 5.43 -9.99
N ASN A 50 -23.81 4.80 -8.83
CA ASN A 50 -23.19 5.42 -7.67
C ASN A 50 -21.94 4.64 -7.27
N PHE A 51 -20.79 5.29 -7.26
CA PHE A 51 -19.52 4.66 -6.91
C PHE A 51 -18.50 5.71 -6.43
N ALA A 52 -17.44 5.24 -5.77
CA ALA A 52 -16.27 6.05 -5.46
C ALA A 52 -15.17 5.77 -6.48
N LEU A 53 -14.35 6.79 -6.76
CA LEU A 53 -13.12 6.65 -7.50
C LEU A 53 -11.95 6.56 -6.51
N SER A 54 -11.11 5.54 -6.66
CA SER A 54 -9.84 5.40 -5.96
C SER A 54 -8.70 5.55 -6.97
N LEU A 55 -7.76 6.43 -6.70
CA LEU A 55 -6.64 6.72 -7.61
C LEU A 55 -5.40 7.20 -6.84
N LEU A 56 -4.24 7.13 -7.50
CA LEU A 56 -3.03 7.74 -7.00
C LEU A 56 -3.13 9.26 -7.13
N TYR A 57 -2.92 9.98 -6.03
CA TYR A 57 -3.03 11.43 -5.96
C TYR A 57 -1.86 12.03 -5.18
N ASP A 58 -1.41 13.22 -5.57
CA ASP A 58 -0.39 13.98 -4.86
C ASP A 58 -0.97 14.63 -3.59
N ALA A 59 -0.59 14.11 -2.43
CA ALA A 59 -1.03 14.53 -1.11
C ALA A 59 -0.01 15.47 -0.42
N GLY A 60 0.78 16.21 -1.21
CA GLY A 60 1.73 17.20 -0.68
C GLY A 60 2.90 16.54 0.03
N GLU A 61 3.19 16.97 1.26
CA GLU A 61 4.32 16.43 2.04
C GLU A 61 4.20 14.93 2.34
N ALA A 62 2.98 14.38 2.35
CA ALA A 62 2.75 12.95 2.51
C ALA A 62 3.09 12.13 1.25
N GLY A 63 3.45 12.79 0.14
CA GLY A 63 3.78 12.17 -1.13
C GLY A 63 2.55 11.70 -1.91
N ARG A 64 2.74 10.72 -2.80
CA ARG A 64 1.67 10.16 -3.61
C ARG A 64 0.99 9.00 -2.91
N LEU A 65 -0.30 9.16 -2.63
CA LEU A 65 -1.11 8.18 -1.91
C LEU A 65 -2.28 7.71 -2.78
N MET A 66 -2.67 6.45 -2.61
CA MET A 66 -3.96 5.99 -3.11
C MET A 66 -5.06 6.61 -2.25
N LEU A 67 -5.83 7.52 -2.84
CA LEU A 67 -6.92 8.22 -2.20
C LEU A 67 -8.23 7.90 -2.90
N GLN A 68 -9.31 7.89 -2.12
CA GLN A 68 -10.65 7.55 -2.56
C GLN A 68 -11.58 8.74 -2.36
N THR A 69 -12.52 8.95 -3.29
CA THR A 69 -13.61 9.94 -3.17
C THR A 69 -14.75 9.42 -2.29
N SER A 70 -15.72 10.28 -1.97
CA SER A 70 -16.99 9.77 -1.46
C SER A 70 -17.71 8.92 -2.53
N ILE A 71 -18.73 8.15 -2.14
CA ILE A 71 -19.65 7.55 -3.11
C ILE A 71 -20.44 8.68 -3.74
N LEU A 72 -20.30 8.85 -5.05
CA LEU A 72 -20.90 9.96 -5.79
C LEU A 72 -21.95 9.42 -6.77
N PRO A 73 -23.08 10.13 -6.92
CA PRO A 73 -24.00 9.87 -8.00
C PRO A 73 -23.52 10.48 -9.32
N GLU A 74 -23.99 9.91 -10.42
CA GLU A 74 -23.90 10.54 -11.73
C GLU A 74 -24.63 11.88 -11.77
N ARG A 75 -23.99 12.88 -12.38
CA ARG A 75 -24.57 14.20 -12.62
C ARG A 75 -23.93 14.83 -13.86
N GLU A 76 -24.58 15.87 -14.39
CA GLU A 76 -24.06 16.60 -15.56
C GLU A 76 -22.75 17.33 -15.24
N GLU A 77 -22.69 18.12 -14.18
CA GLU A 77 -21.49 18.89 -13.86
C GLU A 77 -20.35 18.02 -13.29
N PRO A 78 -19.10 18.19 -13.74
CA PRO A 78 -17.96 17.52 -13.11
C PRO A 78 -17.85 17.81 -11.61
N TYR A 79 -17.36 16.86 -10.82
CA TYR A 79 -16.99 17.07 -9.43
C TYR A 79 -15.58 17.65 -9.33
N VAL A 80 -15.29 18.45 -8.31
CA VAL A 80 -13.91 18.87 -8.01
C VAL A 80 -13.20 17.73 -7.29
N LEU A 81 -12.19 17.13 -7.92
CA LEU A 81 -11.55 15.92 -7.40
C LEU A 81 -10.99 16.12 -5.98
N SER A 82 -10.21 17.18 -5.77
CA SER A 82 -9.59 17.47 -4.46
C SER A 82 -10.64 17.66 -3.36
N LEU A 83 -11.78 18.25 -3.69
CA LEU A 83 -12.89 18.46 -2.76
C LEU A 83 -13.49 17.12 -2.33
N GLU A 84 -13.70 16.21 -3.27
CA GLU A 84 -14.30 14.90 -2.98
C GLU A 84 -13.35 13.95 -2.24
N LEU A 85 -12.04 14.03 -2.53
CA LEU A 85 -10.99 13.35 -1.77
C LEU A 85 -10.91 13.89 -0.34
N ALA A 86 -10.95 15.22 -0.15
CA ALA A 86 -10.97 15.85 1.16
C ALA A 86 -12.21 15.43 1.97
N ARG A 87 -13.39 15.46 1.34
CA ARG A 87 -14.66 15.05 1.96
C ARG A 87 -14.57 13.63 2.51
N HIS A 88 -14.08 12.70 1.69
CA HIS A 88 -13.92 11.31 2.11
C HIS A 88 -12.91 11.16 3.25
N ARG A 89 -11.76 11.84 3.17
CA ARG A 89 -10.73 11.74 4.21
C ARG A 89 -11.19 12.31 5.56
N ILE A 90 -11.93 13.41 5.56
CA ILE A 90 -12.53 14.00 6.77
C ILE A 90 -13.55 13.03 7.39
N LYS A 91 -14.40 12.43 6.56
CA LYS A 91 -15.38 11.42 6.99
C LYS A 91 -14.68 10.18 7.56
N LEU A 92 -13.62 9.71 6.92
CA LEU A 92 -12.83 8.57 7.39
C LEU A 92 -12.21 8.80 8.77
N PHE A 93 -11.72 10.01 9.06
CA PHE A 93 -11.22 10.33 10.40
C PHE A 93 -12.30 10.12 11.46
N LEU A 94 -13.52 10.62 11.22
CA LEU A 94 -14.66 10.45 12.14
C LEU A 94 -15.03 8.97 12.32
N ASP A 95 -15.14 8.24 11.21
CA ASP A 95 -15.43 6.80 11.24
C ASP A 95 -14.37 6.03 12.07
N GLN A 96 -13.09 6.37 11.94
CA GLN A 96 -12.02 5.70 12.70
C GLN A 96 -12.02 6.10 14.18
N CYS A 97 -12.27 7.38 14.50
CA CYS A 97 -12.48 7.81 15.88
C CYS A 97 -13.60 7.00 16.54
N GLU A 98 -14.69 6.78 15.81
CA GLU A 98 -15.82 5.98 16.28
C GLU A 98 -15.47 4.51 16.46
N ASN A 99 -14.97 3.87 15.41
CA ASN A 99 -14.62 2.45 15.42
C ASN A 99 -13.57 2.12 16.48
N TRP A 100 -12.67 3.05 16.79
CA TRP A 100 -11.62 2.87 17.81
C TRP A 100 -12.02 3.37 19.20
N SER A 101 -13.26 3.85 19.36
CA SER A 101 -13.77 4.40 20.62
C SER A 101 -12.90 5.54 21.18
N LEU A 102 -12.38 6.38 20.28
CA LEU A 102 -11.53 7.54 20.60
C LEU A 102 -12.31 8.86 20.69
N PHE A 103 -13.63 8.79 20.90
CA PHE A 103 -14.48 9.98 21.05
C PHE A 103 -14.13 10.86 22.25
N GLY A 104 -13.43 10.32 23.25
CA GLY A 104 -13.02 11.03 24.46
C GLY A 104 -11.64 11.67 24.38
N LEU A 105 -11.04 11.81 23.19
CA LEU A 105 -9.80 12.57 23.05
C LEU A 105 -10.05 14.04 23.42
N SER A 106 -9.15 14.62 24.22
CA SER A 106 -9.20 16.03 24.59
C SER A 106 -9.13 16.93 23.35
N ASP A 107 -9.76 18.11 23.40
CA ASP A 107 -9.62 19.17 22.39
C ASP A 107 -8.16 19.65 22.24
N GLU A 108 -7.32 19.40 23.25
CA GLU A 108 -5.87 19.66 23.19
C GLU A 108 -5.10 18.57 22.43
N ASN A 109 -5.75 17.47 22.04
CA ASN A 109 -5.10 16.40 21.31
C ASN A 109 -4.68 16.90 19.91
N PRO A 110 -3.40 16.74 19.51
CA PRO A 110 -2.91 17.22 18.21
C PRO A 110 -3.64 16.65 16.99
N ALA A 111 -4.25 15.46 17.08
CA ALA A 111 -5.07 14.89 16.01
C ALA A 111 -6.39 15.64 15.85
N VAL A 112 -7.06 15.95 16.99
CA VAL A 112 -8.34 16.68 17.03
C VAL A 112 -8.16 18.10 16.53
N GLN A 113 -7.13 18.81 16.99
CA GLN A 113 -6.85 20.18 16.56
C GLN A 113 -6.60 20.29 15.05
N THR A 114 -5.76 19.39 14.50
CA THR A 114 -5.47 19.38 13.05
C THR A 114 -6.69 18.95 12.23
N TRP A 115 -7.51 18.04 12.75
CA TRP A 115 -8.76 17.67 12.09
C TRP A 115 -9.77 18.84 12.07
N GLU A 116 -9.92 19.57 13.19
CA GLU A 116 -10.78 20.75 13.23
C GLU A 116 -10.31 21.85 12.27
N GLU A 117 -9.01 22.10 12.20
CA GLU A 117 -8.43 23.02 11.22
C GLU A 117 -8.76 22.60 9.77
N SER A 118 -8.55 21.32 9.46
CA SER A 118 -8.92 20.73 8.17
C SER A 118 -10.41 20.92 7.86
N ARG A 119 -11.29 20.62 8.83
CA ARG A 119 -12.75 20.75 8.70
C ARG A 119 -13.16 22.19 8.42
N LEU A 120 -12.58 23.17 9.13
CA LEU A 120 -12.86 24.59 8.92
C LEU A 120 -12.42 25.06 7.52
N ILE A 121 -11.26 24.63 7.05
CA ILE A 121 -10.79 24.95 5.68
C ILE A 121 -11.68 24.28 4.64
N PHE A 122 -12.07 23.02 4.87
CA PHE A 122 -12.99 22.31 3.99
C PHE A 122 -14.36 22.99 3.89
N THR A 123 -14.91 23.47 5.01
CA THR A 123 -16.15 24.27 5.00
C THR A 123 -16.01 25.53 4.15
N LYS A 124 -14.86 26.22 4.21
CA LYS A 124 -14.59 27.36 3.32
C LYS A 124 -14.53 26.95 1.85
N ALA A 125 -13.96 25.78 1.53
CA ALA A 125 -13.93 25.24 0.17
C ALA A 125 -15.34 24.95 -0.36
N LEU A 126 -16.21 24.35 0.46
CA LEU A 126 -17.59 24.00 0.07
C LEU A 126 -18.43 25.20 -0.35
N VAL A 127 -18.20 26.37 0.23
CA VAL A 127 -18.95 27.61 -0.07
C VAL A 127 -18.21 28.55 -1.01
N CYS A 128 -17.00 28.18 -1.47
CA CYS A 128 -16.21 29.01 -2.37
C CYS A 128 -16.76 28.92 -3.80
N THR A 129 -16.98 30.07 -4.42
CA THR A 129 -17.51 30.19 -5.80
C THR A 129 -16.42 30.27 -6.86
N ASP A 130 -15.19 30.63 -6.47
CA ASP A 130 -14.04 30.66 -7.35
C ASP A 130 -13.44 29.25 -7.44
N GLU A 131 -13.43 28.65 -8.62
CA GLU A 131 -13.00 27.25 -8.82
C GLU A 131 -11.53 27.02 -8.43
N ALA A 132 -10.64 27.95 -8.78
CA ALA A 132 -9.22 27.81 -8.50
C ALA A 132 -8.96 27.87 -6.98
N LYS A 133 -9.59 28.84 -6.31
CA LYS A 133 -9.50 29.00 -4.86
C LYS A 133 -10.20 27.87 -4.10
N GLN A 134 -11.33 27.37 -4.60
CA GLN A 134 -12.02 26.21 -4.04
C GLN A 134 -11.09 25.00 -4.07
N ALA A 135 -10.44 24.75 -5.20
CA ALA A 135 -9.55 23.61 -5.37
C ALA A 135 -8.30 23.72 -4.49
N GLU A 136 -7.73 24.91 -4.31
CA GLU A 136 -6.62 25.19 -3.38
C GLU A 136 -7.03 24.90 -1.92
N LEU A 137 -8.16 25.44 -1.47
CA LEU A 137 -8.68 25.21 -0.12
C LEU A 137 -8.99 23.72 0.12
N ALA A 138 -9.60 23.05 -0.86
CA ALA A 138 -9.88 21.63 -0.80
C ALA A 138 -8.61 20.79 -0.67
N ARG A 139 -7.56 21.12 -1.44
CA ARG A 139 -6.27 20.45 -1.33
C ARG A 139 -5.64 20.68 0.04
N LYS A 140 -5.66 21.91 0.56
CA LYS A 140 -5.13 22.19 1.90
C LYS A 140 -5.88 21.43 2.99
N ALA A 141 -7.21 21.35 2.89
CA ALA A 141 -8.02 20.55 3.79
C ALA A 141 -7.65 19.06 3.71
N LEU A 142 -7.47 18.52 2.49
CA LEU A 142 -7.04 17.14 2.27
C LEU A 142 -5.70 16.85 2.96
N GLU A 143 -4.67 17.66 2.72
CA GLU A 143 -3.34 17.50 3.33
C GLU A 143 -3.41 17.48 4.86
N LEU A 144 -4.14 18.43 5.46
CA LEU A 144 -4.33 18.48 6.91
C LEU A 144 -5.12 17.26 7.44
N SER A 145 -6.15 16.82 6.73
CA SER A 145 -6.95 15.64 7.15
C SER A 145 -6.14 14.34 7.11
N ILE A 146 -5.15 14.22 6.21
CA ILE A 146 -4.20 13.11 6.17
C ILE A 146 -3.30 13.15 7.40
N ILE A 147 -2.72 14.32 7.71
CA ILE A 147 -1.89 14.51 8.91
C ILE A 147 -2.69 14.19 10.18
N ALA A 148 -3.94 14.65 10.26
CA ALA A 148 -4.82 14.35 11.40
C ALA A 148 -5.07 12.84 11.55
N SER A 149 -5.33 12.15 10.44
CA SER A 149 -5.54 10.69 10.42
C SER A 149 -4.30 9.91 10.88
N GLU A 150 -3.10 10.33 10.49
CA GLU A 150 -1.84 9.75 10.96
C GLU A 150 -1.67 9.95 12.47
N ARG A 151 -1.91 11.18 12.96
CA ARG A 151 -1.84 11.48 14.39
C ARG A 151 -2.83 10.68 15.22
N LEU A 152 -4.06 10.51 14.71
CA LEU A 152 -5.08 9.67 15.36
C LEU A 152 -4.62 8.21 15.44
N THR A 153 -4.06 7.69 14.35
CA THR A 153 -3.50 6.33 14.29
C THR A 153 -2.36 6.17 15.29
N MET A 154 -1.47 7.15 15.40
CA MET A 154 -0.36 7.14 16.37
C MET A 154 -0.87 7.17 17.82
N ALA A 155 -1.87 8.00 18.13
CA ALA A 155 -2.49 8.05 19.45
C ALA A 155 -3.14 6.70 19.81
N HIS A 156 -3.85 6.08 18.86
CA HIS A 156 -4.45 4.77 19.04
C HIS A 156 -3.40 3.68 19.27
N ALA A 157 -2.35 3.66 18.43
CA ALA A 157 -1.25 2.71 18.53
C ALA A 157 -0.56 2.83 19.89
N GLN A 158 -0.35 4.06 20.37
CA GLN A 158 0.22 4.32 21.70
C GLN A 158 -0.63 3.68 22.80
N ILE A 159 -1.96 3.87 22.80
CA ILE A 159 -2.87 3.26 23.78
C ILE A 159 -2.77 1.73 23.74
N LEU A 160 -2.79 1.13 22.55
CA LEU A 160 -2.73 -0.33 22.38
C LEU A 160 -1.38 -0.90 22.82
N LEU A 161 -0.28 -0.24 22.49
CA LEU A 161 1.07 -0.66 22.90
C LEU A 161 1.24 -0.57 24.42
N HIS A 162 0.78 0.52 25.05
CA HIS A 162 0.82 0.65 26.51
C HIS A 162 0.01 -0.46 27.19
N ARG A 163 -1.21 -0.75 26.70
CA ARG A 163 -2.02 -1.86 27.22
C ARG A 163 -1.35 -3.22 27.03
N ARG A 164 -0.82 -3.48 25.83
CA ARG A 164 -0.18 -4.75 25.48
C ARG A 164 1.05 -5.03 26.33
N TYR A 165 1.84 -4.00 26.62
CA TYR A 165 3.12 -4.14 27.33
C TYR A 165 3.10 -3.65 28.78
N ALA A 166 1.93 -3.32 29.34
CA ALA A 166 1.77 -2.88 30.72
C ALA A 166 2.29 -3.91 31.75
N HIS A 167 2.11 -5.20 31.47
CA HIS A 167 2.45 -6.28 32.39
C HIS A 167 3.54 -7.22 31.90
N LYS A 168 3.84 -7.21 30.60
CA LYS A 168 4.84 -8.09 30.00
C LYS A 168 5.67 -7.31 28.99
N PRO A 169 7.01 -7.33 29.07
CA PRO A 169 7.84 -6.69 28.07
C PRO A 169 7.65 -7.33 26.69
N ALA A 170 8.02 -6.59 25.65
CA ALA A 170 8.03 -7.11 24.29
C ALA A 170 8.90 -8.37 24.19
N SER A 171 8.41 -9.38 23.48
CA SER A 171 9.21 -10.56 23.14
C SER A 171 10.36 -10.14 22.24
N SER A 172 11.49 -10.83 22.31
CA SER A 172 12.58 -10.64 21.35
C SER A 172 12.18 -10.99 19.91
N SER A 173 11.07 -11.70 19.74
CA SER A 173 10.39 -11.95 18.45
C SER A 173 9.48 -10.80 17.99
N THR A 174 9.56 -9.60 18.59
CA THR A 174 8.75 -8.44 18.16
C THR A 174 9.41 -7.70 17.01
N ILE A 175 10.75 -7.68 16.99
CA ILE A 175 11.54 -6.96 15.99
C ILE A 175 12.47 -7.97 15.31
N GLY A 176 12.55 -7.87 13.99
CA GLY A 176 13.45 -8.67 13.17
C GLY A 176 14.28 -7.80 12.23
N VAL A 177 15.27 -8.41 11.61
CA VAL A 177 16.12 -7.76 10.61
C VAL A 177 16.00 -8.47 9.26
N ALA A 178 15.86 -7.70 8.19
CA ALA A 178 15.93 -8.22 6.84
C ALA A 178 17.39 -8.34 6.40
N ILE A 179 17.73 -9.48 5.79
CA ILE A 179 19.08 -9.76 5.30
C ILE A 179 19.05 -10.02 3.79
N GLY A 180 19.94 -9.34 3.09
CA GLY A 180 20.20 -9.60 1.67
C GLY A 180 21.08 -10.84 1.51
N SER A 181 20.70 -11.72 0.57
CA SER A 181 21.43 -12.95 0.26
C SER A 181 22.85 -12.71 -0.27
N SER A 182 23.11 -11.52 -0.82
CA SER A 182 24.40 -11.14 -1.44
C SER A 182 25.56 -10.99 -0.46
N ARG A 183 25.29 -10.76 0.83
CA ARG A 183 26.33 -10.63 1.87
C ARG A 183 26.28 -11.80 2.84
N PHE A 184 27.45 -12.30 3.21
CA PHE A 184 27.63 -13.35 4.22
C PHE A 184 29.00 -13.22 4.89
N ASP A 185 29.31 -12.03 5.41
CA ASP A 185 30.56 -11.76 6.12
C ASP A 185 30.41 -11.95 7.65
N GLU A 186 31.53 -12.19 8.33
CA GLU A 186 31.54 -12.45 9.77
C GLU A 186 31.07 -11.26 10.62
N PRO A 187 31.45 -10.00 10.34
CA PRO A 187 30.94 -8.84 11.06
C PRO A 187 29.40 -8.76 11.04
N LEU A 188 28.78 -8.97 9.87
CA LEU A 188 27.32 -8.98 9.74
C LEU A 188 26.67 -10.08 10.58
N ARG A 189 27.20 -11.31 10.52
CA ARG A 189 26.68 -12.44 11.32
C ARG A 189 26.80 -12.17 12.82
N LYS A 190 27.91 -11.61 13.29
CA LYS A 190 28.10 -11.26 14.71
C LYS A 190 27.08 -10.22 15.16
N LEU A 191 26.88 -9.17 14.36
CA LEU A 191 25.90 -8.12 14.65
C LEU A 191 24.48 -8.69 14.80
N ILE A 192 24.04 -9.50 13.82
CA ILE A 192 22.70 -10.10 13.84
C ILE A 192 22.56 -11.05 15.02
N ASN A 193 23.57 -11.90 15.27
CA ASN A 193 23.49 -12.89 16.33
C ASN A 193 23.26 -12.25 17.71
N ALA A 194 23.93 -11.12 17.96
CA ALA A 194 23.85 -10.41 19.22
C ALA A 194 22.56 -9.59 19.41
N ASN A 195 21.91 -9.15 18.32
CA ASN A 195 20.87 -8.11 18.40
C ASN A 195 19.49 -8.50 17.84
N ALA A 196 19.36 -9.61 17.11
CA ALA A 196 18.10 -9.98 16.47
C ALA A 196 17.81 -11.47 16.62
N ASP A 197 16.56 -11.80 16.99
CA ASP A 197 16.08 -13.18 17.09
C ASP A 197 15.20 -13.60 15.91
N ILE A 198 14.69 -12.62 15.15
CA ILE A 198 14.02 -12.85 13.87
C ILE A 198 14.91 -12.35 12.74
N VAL A 199 15.08 -13.19 11.73
CA VAL A 199 15.73 -12.84 10.47
C VAL A 199 14.78 -13.05 9.30
N THR A 200 14.63 -12.03 8.46
CA THR A 200 13.91 -12.13 7.20
C THR A 200 14.91 -12.36 6.08
N ILE A 201 14.93 -13.57 5.53
CA ILE A 201 15.77 -13.92 4.38
C ILE A 201 15.05 -13.52 3.10
N GLN A 202 15.57 -12.49 2.43
CA GLN A 202 15.04 -12.05 1.14
C GLN A 202 15.31 -13.13 0.09
N MET A 203 14.25 -13.64 -0.53
CA MET A 203 14.27 -14.75 -1.49
C MET A 203 13.80 -14.28 -2.87
N LYS A 204 14.52 -13.29 -3.40
CA LYS A 204 14.22 -12.74 -4.72
C LYS A 204 14.30 -13.81 -5.80
N TRP A 205 13.23 -13.97 -6.58
CA TRP A 205 13.14 -15.05 -7.58
C TRP A 205 14.29 -14.98 -8.60
N THR A 206 14.64 -13.80 -9.11
CA THR A 206 15.76 -13.63 -10.06
C THR A 206 17.11 -14.09 -9.52
N ASP A 207 17.34 -14.01 -8.19
CA ASP A 207 18.58 -14.50 -7.60
C ASP A 207 18.58 -16.03 -7.45
N ILE A 208 17.39 -16.62 -7.28
CA ILE A 208 17.18 -18.06 -7.10
C ILE A 208 17.16 -18.79 -8.44
N GLU A 209 16.52 -18.24 -9.46
CA GLU A 209 16.36 -18.82 -10.80
C GLU A 209 16.55 -17.73 -11.87
N PRO A 210 17.81 -17.32 -12.14
CA PRO A 210 18.10 -16.29 -13.15
C PRO A 210 17.65 -16.68 -14.56
N GLU A 211 17.75 -17.97 -14.89
CA GLU A 211 17.29 -18.56 -16.14
C GLU A 211 16.42 -19.78 -15.83
N GLU A 212 15.43 -20.07 -16.69
CA GLU A 212 14.49 -21.17 -16.50
C GLU A 212 15.22 -22.50 -16.23
N GLY A 213 14.95 -23.11 -15.08
CA GLY A 213 15.55 -24.37 -14.66
C GLY A 213 16.97 -24.26 -14.08
N LYS A 214 17.62 -23.09 -14.12
CA LYS A 214 18.97 -22.89 -13.54
C LYS A 214 18.90 -22.25 -12.17
N PHE A 215 19.04 -23.06 -11.13
CA PHE A 215 18.91 -22.60 -9.75
C PHE A 215 20.23 -22.26 -9.06
N SER A 216 20.21 -21.17 -8.30
CA SER A 216 21.30 -20.72 -7.44
C SER A 216 20.84 -20.69 -5.98
N TRP A 217 21.04 -21.80 -5.26
CA TRP A 217 20.60 -21.94 -3.87
C TRP A 217 21.65 -21.51 -2.84
N GLY A 218 22.93 -21.49 -3.21
CA GLY A 218 24.04 -21.43 -2.25
C GLY A 218 24.04 -20.21 -1.33
N ALA A 219 23.58 -19.05 -1.81
CA ALA A 219 23.48 -17.86 -0.97
C ALA A 219 22.41 -18.00 0.12
N ILE A 220 21.23 -18.51 -0.25
CA ILE A 220 20.09 -18.72 0.64
C ILE A 220 20.36 -19.88 1.60
N ASP A 221 20.89 -21.00 1.11
CA ASP A 221 21.23 -22.18 1.91
C ASP A 221 22.15 -21.83 3.09
N ARG A 222 23.17 -20.99 2.85
CA ARG A 222 24.10 -20.55 3.90
C ARG A 222 23.40 -19.75 4.98
N TRP A 223 22.49 -18.85 4.61
CA TRP A 223 21.73 -18.06 5.58
C TRP A 223 20.71 -18.90 6.34
N VAL A 224 19.98 -19.78 5.67
CA VAL A 224 19.03 -20.71 6.32
C VAL A 224 19.75 -21.61 7.31
N LYS A 225 20.87 -22.21 6.90
CA LYS A 225 21.71 -23.02 7.80
C LYS A 225 22.20 -22.22 9.00
N TRP A 226 22.79 -21.05 8.77
CA TRP A 226 23.30 -20.21 9.84
C TRP A 226 22.20 -19.80 10.83
N ALA A 227 21.02 -19.41 10.33
CA ALA A 227 19.90 -19.02 11.17
C ALA A 227 19.42 -20.18 12.04
N ARG A 228 19.33 -21.40 11.48
CA ARG A 228 19.00 -22.61 12.26
C ARG A 228 20.03 -22.93 13.32
N ASP A 229 21.31 -22.92 12.96
CA ASP A 229 22.42 -23.23 13.87
C ASP A 229 22.46 -22.24 15.05
N ASN A 230 22.06 -20.99 14.81
CA ASN A 230 21.99 -19.92 15.82
C ASN A 230 20.59 -19.73 16.42
N LYS A 231 19.66 -20.68 16.18
CA LYS A 231 18.30 -20.69 16.74
C LYS A 231 17.49 -19.42 16.46
N LYS A 232 17.71 -18.79 15.30
CA LYS A 232 16.96 -17.62 14.83
C LYS A 232 15.64 -18.07 14.20
N ASN A 233 14.59 -17.31 14.44
CA ASN A 233 13.31 -17.48 13.77
C ASN A 233 13.41 -16.93 12.35
N ILE A 234 13.02 -17.74 11.37
CA ILE A 234 13.17 -17.40 9.96
C ILE A 234 11.83 -16.98 9.37
N ILE A 235 11.81 -15.79 8.78
CA ILE A 235 10.80 -15.35 7.82
C ILE A 235 11.45 -15.43 6.45
N ALA A 236 10.82 -16.09 5.48
CA ALA A 236 11.32 -16.18 4.11
C ALA A 236 10.45 -15.35 3.16
N GLY A 237 11.08 -14.65 2.22
CA GLY A 237 10.42 -13.96 1.13
C GLY A 237 10.67 -12.44 1.09
N PRO A 238 9.95 -11.70 0.23
CA PRO A 238 8.88 -12.19 -0.64
C PRO A 238 9.36 -13.25 -1.64
N LEU A 239 8.54 -14.26 -1.92
CA LEU A 239 8.87 -15.27 -2.95
C LEU A 239 8.56 -14.76 -4.35
N ILE A 240 7.44 -14.05 -4.48
CA ILE A 240 7.08 -13.32 -5.70
C ILE A 240 6.99 -11.84 -5.33
N ASP A 241 7.83 -11.03 -5.94
CA ASP A 241 7.88 -9.60 -5.68
C ASP A 241 7.55 -8.80 -6.95
N PHE A 242 6.35 -8.22 -6.97
CA PHE A 242 5.87 -7.33 -8.04
C PHE A 242 6.32 -5.88 -7.85
N ALA A 243 6.86 -5.53 -6.66
CA ALA A 243 7.34 -4.18 -6.36
C ALA A 243 8.79 -3.95 -6.84
N ALA A 244 9.64 -4.98 -6.77
CA ALA A 244 11.03 -4.88 -7.18
C ALA A 244 11.18 -4.94 -8.71
N VAL A 245 12.05 -4.08 -9.26
CA VAL A 245 12.33 -3.97 -10.72
C VAL A 245 12.69 -5.33 -11.34
N ASP A 246 13.45 -6.10 -10.59
CA ASP A 246 14.02 -7.40 -10.90
C ASP A 246 13.53 -8.47 -9.91
N GLY A 247 12.37 -8.26 -9.29
CA GLY A 247 11.73 -9.24 -8.42
C GLY A 247 11.25 -10.50 -9.15
N ILE A 248 10.92 -10.35 -10.44
CA ILE A 248 10.48 -11.44 -11.34
C ILE A 248 11.53 -11.59 -12.47
N PRO A 249 12.02 -12.82 -12.75
CA PRO A 249 13.03 -13.06 -13.78
C PRO A 249 12.56 -12.68 -15.19
N PRO A 250 13.47 -12.28 -16.09
CA PRO A 250 13.12 -11.93 -17.47
C PRO A 250 12.34 -13.02 -18.23
N TRP A 251 12.75 -14.29 -18.10
CA TRP A 251 12.10 -15.43 -18.76
C TRP A 251 10.65 -15.67 -18.30
N VAL A 252 10.29 -15.23 -17.09
CA VAL A 252 8.90 -15.28 -16.59
C VAL A 252 8.11 -14.09 -17.14
N LYS A 253 8.73 -12.91 -17.22
CA LYS A 253 8.09 -11.69 -17.75
C LYS A 253 7.69 -11.84 -19.20
N GLU A 254 8.44 -12.60 -20.00
CA GLU A 254 8.07 -12.94 -21.39
C GLU A 254 6.71 -13.64 -21.49
N LYS A 255 6.26 -14.28 -20.41
CA LYS A 255 4.98 -14.99 -20.30
C LYS A 255 3.85 -14.10 -19.75
N GLU A 256 4.07 -12.80 -19.47
CA GLU A 256 3.08 -11.95 -18.78
C GLU A 256 1.75 -11.79 -19.52
N HIS A 257 1.76 -11.93 -20.85
CA HIS A 257 0.56 -11.85 -21.68
C HIS A 257 -0.27 -13.14 -21.71
N ASP A 258 0.28 -14.26 -21.23
CA ASP A 258 -0.45 -15.52 -21.03
C ASP A 258 -0.57 -15.80 -19.54
N TYR A 259 -1.74 -15.45 -18.99
CA TYR A 259 -2.02 -15.62 -17.56
C TYR A 259 -1.82 -17.06 -17.09
N SER A 260 -2.15 -18.06 -17.91
CA SER A 260 -2.03 -19.47 -17.49
C SER A 260 -0.56 -19.85 -17.35
N LEU A 261 0.26 -19.52 -18.35
CA LEU A 261 1.70 -19.79 -18.31
C LEU A 261 2.42 -19.01 -17.21
N PHE A 262 2.06 -17.73 -17.01
CA PHE A 262 2.61 -16.91 -15.95
C PHE A 262 2.26 -17.47 -14.55
N ARG A 263 1.00 -17.84 -14.35
CA ARG A 263 0.51 -18.44 -13.10
C ARG A 263 1.22 -19.76 -12.81
N ASP A 264 1.37 -20.62 -13.81
CA ASP A 264 1.99 -21.92 -13.64
C ASP A 264 3.49 -21.78 -13.31
N ALA A 265 4.20 -20.85 -13.96
CA ALA A 265 5.59 -20.53 -13.59
C ALA A 265 5.71 -20.02 -12.14
N CYS A 266 4.76 -19.20 -11.68
CA CYS A 266 4.70 -18.75 -10.28
C CYS A 266 4.51 -19.93 -9.32
N TYR A 267 3.58 -20.85 -9.61
CA TYR A 267 3.35 -22.01 -8.76
C TYR A 267 4.56 -22.94 -8.71
N ASP A 268 5.20 -23.21 -9.84
CA ASP A 268 6.41 -24.05 -9.91
C ASP A 268 7.54 -23.47 -9.06
N HIS A 269 7.74 -22.14 -9.10
CA HIS A 269 8.74 -21.48 -8.27
C HIS A 269 8.41 -21.60 -6.77
N LEU A 270 7.17 -21.27 -6.39
CA LEU A 270 6.70 -21.36 -5.01
C LEU A 270 6.87 -22.78 -4.46
N GLU A 271 6.45 -23.78 -5.22
CA GLU A 271 6.56 -25.18 -4.82
C GLU A 271 8.01 -25.58 -4.58
N ARG A 272 8.94 -25.26 -5.49
CA ARG A 272 10.36 -25.60 -5.34
C ARG A 272 10.98 -24.97 -4.10
N VAL A 273 10.70 -23.68 -3.84
CA VAL A 273 11.24 -22.98 -2.68
C VAL A 273 10.67 -23.54 -1.38
N ILE A 274 9.36 -23.77 -1.32
CA ILE A 274 8.69 -24.33 -0.13
C ILE A 274 9.12 -25.77 0.13
N GLN A 275 9.24 -26.61 -0.90
CA GLN A 275 9.74 -27.98 -0.74
C GLN A 275 11.17 -27.99 -0.18
N ARG A 276 12.03 -27.05 -0.62
CA ARG A 276 13.42 -26.98 -0.15
C ARG A 276 13.56 -26.49 1.29
N TYR A 277 12.83 -25.43 1.68
CA TYR A 277 13.03 -24.76 2.97
C TYR A 277 11.87 -24.90 3.96
N GLY A 278 10.79 -25.60 3.61
CA GLY A 278 9.58 -25.73 4.44
C GLY A 278 9.81 -26.33 5.82
N VAL A 279 10.83 -27.18 5.98
CA VAL A 279 11.22 -27.73 7.29
C VAL A 279 11.95 -26.68 8.16
N ALA A 280 12.61 -25.70 7.54
CA ALA A 280 13.43 -24.70 8.23
C ALA A 280 12.68 -23.39 8.51
N VAL A 281 11.69 -23.05 7.70
CA VAL A 281 11.01 -21.75 7.70
C VAL A 281 9.60 -21.89 8.25
N SER A 282 9.27 -21.08 9.26
CA SER A 282 7.94 -21.10 9.89
C SER A 282 6.99 -20.03 9.33
N PHE A 283 7.51 -18.96 8.73
CA PHE A 283 6.71 -17.85 8.21
C PHE A 283 7.16 -17.47 6.81
N TRP A 284 6.18 -17.29 5.92
CA TRP A 284 6.41 -17.02 4.52
C TRP A 284 5.72 -15.72 4.10
N ASN A 285 6.49 -14.80 3.56
CA ASN A 285 5.98 -13.73 2.72
C ASN A 285 5.89 -14.29 1.30
N VAL A 286 4.69 -14.72 0.88
CA VAL A 286 4.53 -15.41 -0.41
C VAL A 286 4.56 -14.41 -1.56
N VAL A 287 3.80 -13.31 -1.46
CA VAL A 287 3.67 -12.32 -2.52
C VAL A 287 3.75 -10.91 -1.94
N SER A 288 4.49 -10.04 -2.61
CA SER A 288 4.59 -8.61 -2.30
C SER A 288 4.29 -7.76 -3.52
N GLY A 289 3.68 -6.58 -3.30
CA GLY A 289 3.59 -5.53 -4.32
C GLY A 289 2.60 -5.78 -5.46
N ILE A 290 1.72 -6.78 -5.37
CA ILE A 290 0.78 -7.13 -6.46
C ILE A 290 -0.08 -5.93 -6.91
N ASN A 291 -0.38 -5.02 -5.98
CA ASN A 291 -1.17 -3.81 -6.21
C ASN A 291 -0.43 -2.69 -6.98
N LEU A 292 0.89 -2.82 -7.21
CA LEU A 292 1.67 -1.77 -7.85
C LEU A 292 1.60 -1.82 -9.38
N ASN A 293 1.37 -3.01 -9.96
CA ASN A 293 1.24 -3.25 -11.40
C ASN A 293 2.33 -2.60 -12.28
N ARG A 294 3.52 -2.39 -11.70
CA ARG A 294 4.59 -1.54 -12.28
C ARG A 294 5.53 -2.34 -13.18
N HIS A 295 5.86 -3.57 -12.79
CA HIS A 295 6.91 -4.38 -13.43
C HIS A 295 6.37 -5.61 -14.16
N VAL A 296 5.13 -6.00 -13.88
CA VAL A 296 4.34 -7.01 -14.59
C VAL A 296 2.91 -6.49 -14.59
N ARG A 297 2.26 -6.47 -15.75
CA ARG A 297 0.88 -5.97 -15.90
C ARG A 297 -0.13 -7.12 -15.83
N LEU A 298 -0.77 -7.26 -14.68
CA LEU A 298 -1.91 -8.16 -14.54
C LEU A 298 -3.18 -7.37 -14.83
N SER A 299 -3.85 -7.68 -15.95
CA SER A 299 -5.20 -7.19 -16.24
C SER A 299 -6.18 -8.34 -16.32
N LEU A 300 -7.36 -8.16 -15.72
CA LEU A 300 -8.52 -9.00 -16.01
C LEU A 300 -8.98 -8.61 -17.42
N ALA A 301 -8.60 -9.40 -18.43
CA ALA A 301 -9.13 -9.30 -19.77
C ALA A 301 -10.63 -9.65 -19.78
#